data_AF-A0A1G1YJP0-F1
#
_entry.id   AF-A0A1G1YJP0-F1
#
_cell.length_a   1.000
_cell.length_b   1.000
_cell.length_c   1.000
_cell.angle_alpha   90.00
_cell.angle_beta   90.00
_cell.angle_gamma   90.00
#
_symmetry.space_group_name_H-M   'P 1'
#
loop_
_entity.id
_entity.type
_entity.pdbx_description
1 polymer ?
#
loop_
_entity_poly.entity_id
_entity_poly.type
_entity_poly.pdbx_seq_one_letter_code
_entity_poly.pdbx_strand_id
1 'polypeptide(L)' 'MKIKLNLFGKKWDFWRELAAVIFPVSFITFLALFAVDYVFPGFVSNWFNPVWLLIIAAVCVIIQQDKFSAR' A
#
# COMPACT_ATOMS: atom_id res chain seq x y z
N MET A 1 29.53 5.37 16.83
CA MET A 1 28.08 5.08 16.73
C MET A 1 27.52 5.28 15.30
N LYS A 2 28.24 4.84 14.23
CA LYS A 2 27.79 4.97 12.83
C LYS A 2 27.17 3.69 12.24
N ILE A 3 27.50 2.53 12.81
CA ILE A 3 27.11 1.21 12.26
C ILE A 3 25.60 0.95 12.42
N LYS A 4 24.98 1.40 13.52
CA LYS A 4 23.53 1.25 13.74
C LYS A 4 22.69 2.07 12.73
N LEU A 5 23.18 3.24 12.29
CA LEU A 5 22.45 4.10 11.35
C LEU A 5 22.29 3.43 9.97
N ASN A 6 23.33 2.75 9.48
CA ASN A 6 23.29 2.08 8.17
C ASN A 6 22.35 0.86 8.12
N LEU A 7 22.14 0.18 9.26
CA LEU A 7 21.20 -0.93 9.37
C LEU A 7 19.75 -0.46 9.36
N PHE A 8 19.46 0.68 9.99
CA PHE A 8 18.13 1.28 9.97
C PHE A 8 17.77 1.84 8.59
N GLY A 9 18.72 2.48 7.89
CA GLY A 9 18.52 2.94 6.51
C GLY A 9 18.18 1.79 5.55
N LYS A 10 18.96 0.69 5.59
CA LYS A 10 18.67 -0.50 4.75
C LYS A 10 17.32 -1.14 5.02
N LYS A 11 16.85 -1.16 6.27
CA LYS A 11 15.51 -1.67 6.58
C LYS A 11 14.43 -0.76 6.00
N TRP A 12 14.63 0.55 6.03
CA TRP A 12 13.68 1.51 5.47
C TRP A 12 13.56 1.43 3.95
N ASP A 13 14.69 1.19 3.27
CA ASP A 13 14.70 0.95 1.82
C ASP A 13 13.93 -0.34 1.44
N PHE A 14 14.05 -1.41 2.22
CA PHE A 14 13.28 -2.64 2.01
C PHE A 14 11.76 -2.40 2.11
N TRP A 15 11.29 -1.69 3.14
CA TRP A 15 9.87 -1.38 3.30
C TRP A 15 9.32 -0.51 2.15
N ARG A 16 10.18 0.34 1.56
CA ARG A 16 9.82 1.15 0.40
C ARG A 16 9.71 0.36 -0.88
N GLU A 17 10.69 -0.49 -1.17
CA GLU A 17 10.62 -1.37 -2.34
C GLU A 17 9.40 -2.29 -2.25
N LEU A 18 9.14 -2.82 -1.05
CA LEU A 18 7.94 -3.60 -0.78
C LEU A 18 6.66 -2.78 -1.00
N ALA A 19 6.58 -1.55 -0.49
CA ALA A 19 5.43 -0.67 -0.68
C ALA A 19 5.22 -0.29 -2.16
N ALA A 20 6.29 -0.16 -2.95
CA ALA A 20 6.22 0.14 -4.38
C ALA A 20 5.60 -1.01 -5.19
N VAL A 21 5.76 -2.25 -4.73
CA VAL A 21 5.13 -3.44 -5.34
C VAL A 21 3.72 -3.64 -4.82
N ILE A 22 3.50 -3.49 -3.51
CA ILE A 22 2.19 -3.73 -2.88
C ILE A 22 1.17 -2.68 -3.34
N PHE A 23 1.56 -1.41 -3.47
CA PHE A 23 0.66 -0.33 -3.88
C PHE A 23 -0.15 -0.62 -5.16
N PRO A 24 0.48 -0.89 -6.33
CA PRO A 24 -0.26 -1.12 -7.56
C PRO A 24 -1.12 -2.39 -7.46
N VAL A 25 -0.63 -3.44 -6.80
CA VAL A 25 -1.39 -4.70 -6.62
C VAL A 25 -2.65 -4.45 -5.79
N SER A 26 -2.52 -3.80 -4.62
CA SER A 26 -3.66 -3.50 -3.74
C SER A 26 -4.64 -2.55 -4.41
N PHE A 27 -4.16 -1.54 -5.16
CA PHE A 27 -5.01 -0.58 -5.84
C PHE A 27 -5.77 -1.20 -7.02
N ILE A 28 -5.11 -2.00 -7.86
CA ILE A 28 -5.77 -2.73 -8.96
C ILE A 28 -6.79 -3.73 -8.40
N THR A 29 -6.42 -4.47 -7.34
CA THR A 29 -7.35 -5.40 -6.68
C THR A 29 -8.56 -4.67 -6.11
N PHE A 30 -8.35 -3.50 -5.49
CA PHE A 30 -9.45 -2.64 -5.03
C PHE A 30 -10.37 -2.26 -6.19
N LEU A 31 -9.83 -1.75 -7.29
CA LEU A 31 -10.64 -1.34 -8.45
C LEU A 31 -11.43 -2.51 -9.04
N ALA A 32 -10.82 -3.68 -9.16
CA ALA A 32 -11.49 -4.88 -9.67
C ALA A 32 -12.64 -5.31 -8.74
N LEU A 33 -12.38 -5.40 -7.44
CA LEU A 33 -13.40 -5.79 -6.45
C LEU A 33 -14.50 -4.75 -6.34
N PHE A 34 -14.16 -3.47 -6.38
CA PHE A 34 -15.13 -2.38 -6.36
C PHE A 34 -16.01 -2.38 -7.62
N ALA A 35 -15.44 -2.63 -8.80
CA ALA A 35 -16.20 -2.76 -10.03
C ALA A 35 -17.16 -3.96 -9.99
N VAL A 36 -16.73 -5.10 -9.44
CA VAL A 36 -17.61 -6.27 -9.25
C VAL A 36 -18.74 -5.95 -8.29
N ASP A 37 -18.45 -5.32 -7.14
CA ASP A 37 -19.47 -4.94 -6.16
C ASP A 37 -20.42 -3.87 -6.69
N TYR A 38 -19.96 -3.00 -7.59
CA TYR A 38 -20.80 -2.01 -8.27
C TYR A 38 -21.81 -2.66 -9.24
N VAL A 39 -21.40 -3.70 -9.95
CA VAL A 39 -22.28 -4.45 -10.87
C VAL A 39 -23.19 -5.42 -10.11
N PHE A 40 -22.69 -6.05 -9.05
CA PHE A 40 -23.41 -6.98 -8.19
C PHE A 40 -23.36 -6.51 -6.73
N PRO A 41 -24.25 -5.59 -6.32
CA PRO A 41 -24.26 -5.00 -4.99
C PRO A 41 -24.27 -6.06 -3.88
N GLY A 42 -23.30 -5.98 -2.98
CA GLY A 42 -23.19 -6.90 -1.84
C GLY A 42 -22.44 -8.20 -2.13
N PHE A 43 -22.05 -8.48 -3.38
CA PHE A 43 -21.33 -9.71 -3.69
C PHE A 43 -19.95 -9.77 -3.04
N VAL A 44 -19.21 -8.66 -3.06
CA VAL A 44 -17.88 -8.59 -2.46
C VAL A 44 -18.00 -8.11 -1.02
N SER A 45 -18.76 -7.04 -0.79
CA SER A 45 -18.85 -6.38 0.52
C SER A 45 -19.44 -7.25 1.63
N ASN A 46 -20.20 -8.31 1.30
CA ASN A 46 -20.66 -9.30 2.28
C ASN A 46 -19.54 -10.17 2.86
N TRP A 47 -18.44 -10.36 2.12
CA TRP A 47 -17.34 -11.25 2.52
C TRP A 47 -16.07 -10.47 2.85
N PHE A 48 -15.84 -9.36 2.16
CA PHE A 48 -14.64 -8.55 2.27
C PHE A 48 -14.94 -7.10 1.94
N ASN A 49 -14.63 -6.18 2.86
CA ASN A 49 -14.79 -4.75 2.57
C ASN A 49 -13.60 -4.26 1.71
N PRO A 50 -13.81 -3.85 0.44
CA PRO A 50 -12.72 -3.43 -0.45
C PRO A 50 -11.95 -2.22 0.10
N VAL A 51 -12.55 -1.41 0.97
CA VAL A 51 -11.91 -0.25 1.60
C VAL A 51 -10.62 -0.61 2.33
N TRP A 52 -10.47 -1.84 2.85
CA TRP A 52 -9.21 -2.28 3.46
C TRP A 52 -8.02 -2.25 2.49
N LEU A 53 -8.24 -2.59 1.21
CA LEU A 53 -7.19 -2.50 0.19
C LEU A 53 -6.82 -1.04 -0.10
N LEU A 54 -7.78 -0.13 0.02
CA LEU A 54 -7.55 1.30 -0.16
C LEU A 54 -6.74 1.89 1.00
N ILE A 55 -6.98 1.43 2.23
CA ILE A 55 -6.17 1.78 3.40
C ILE A 55 -4.72 1.28 3.23
N ILE A 56 -4.53 0.03 2.80
CA ILE A 56 -3.19 -0.53 2.53
C ILE A 56 -2.47 0.28 1.45
N ALA A 57 -3.18 0.62 0.36
CA ALA A 57 -2.62 1.47 -0.70
C ALA A 57 -2.22 2.85 -0.17
N ALA A 58 -3.05 3.50 0.65
CA ALA A 58 -2.76 4.80 1.25
C ALA A 58 -1.51 4.74 2.17
N VAL A 59 -1.37 3.70 2.99
CA VAL A 59 -0.19 3.49 3.84
C VAL A 59 1.07 3.30 2.98
N CYS A 60 0.98 2.54 1.88
CA CYS A 60 2.10 2.38 0.96
C CYS A 60 2.55 3.70 0.33
N VAL A 61 1.59 4.58 -0.03
CA VAL A 61 1.90 5.92 -0.54
C VAL A 61 2.61 6.77 0.51
N ILE A 62 2.12 6.77 1.76
CA ILE A 62 2.75 7.53 2.86
C ILE A 62 4.21 7.09 3.07
N ILE A 63 4.48 5.79 3.08
CA ILE A 63 5.85 5.23 3.21
C ILE A 63 6.76 5.70 2.06
N GLN A 64 6.20 5.84 0.85
CA GLN A 64 6.94 6.31 -0.33
C GLN A 64 7.17 7.83 -0.34
N GLN A 65 6.21 8.64 0.14
CA GLN A 65 6.29 10.10 0.10
C GLN A 65 7.36 10.70 1.02
N ASP A 66 7.83 9.96 2.02
CA ASP A 66 8.84 10.40 2.99
C ASP A 66 10.21 10.80 2.34
N LYS A 67 10.39 10.64 1.02
CA LYS A 67 11.59 11.09 0.29
C LYS A 67 11.42 12.47 -0.34
N PHE A 68 10.20 12.93 -0.55
CA PHE A 68 9.95 14.19 -1.24
C PHE A 68 10.19 15.42 -0.35
N SER A 69 10.11 15.26 0.97
CA SER A 69 10.39 16.34 1.94
C SER A 69 11.88 16.52 2.29
N ALA A 70 12.77 15.67 1.76
CA ALA A 70 14.21 15.70 2.06
C ALA A 70 15.08 16.16 0.86
N ARG A 71 14.46 16.74 -0.17
CA ARG A 71 15.12 17.46 -1.27
C ARG A 71 14.72 18.92 -1.20
#